data_AF-A0A926YYC7-F1
#
_entry.id   AF-A0A926YYC7-F1
#
_cell.length_a   1.000
_cell.length_b   1.000
_cell.length_c   1.000
_cell.angle_alpha   90.00
_cell.angle_beta   90.00
_cell.angle_gamma   90.00
#
_symmetry.space_group_name_H-M   'P 1'
#
loop_
_entity.id
_entity.type
_entity.pdbx_description
1 polymer ?
#
loop_
_entity_poly.entity_id
_entity_poly.type
_entity_poly.pdbx_seq_one_letter_code
_entity_poly.pdbx_strand_id
1 'polypeptide(L)'
;MSEVPKDLQTPRPDDAQQLAEEIASGEQKAPEVNLDDALADAKAYSVSEVDRTGEGAEAAVAATAPKLEVPKAEPTTLETEPTGNPDQYREMAKDLHPTPADTTSVSDDLLQKALEKGQPGS
;
A
#
# COMPACT_ATOMS: atom_id res chain seq x y z
N MET A 1 -19.28 37.87 -21.73
CA MET A 1 -18.46 39.10 -21.74
C MET A 1 -18.27 39.50 -20.29
N SER A 2 -17.27 38.93 -19.61
CA SER A 2 -16.95 39.33 -18.23
C SER A 2 -16.16 40.62 -18.30
N GLU A 3 -16.68 41.67 -17.68
CA GLU A 3 -15.99 42.93 -17.51
C GLU A 3 -14.73 42.69 -16.69
N VAL A 4 -13.56 42.86 -17.31
CA VAL A 4 -12.28 42.92 -16.61
C VAL A 4 -12.27 44.24 -15.84
N PRO A 5 -12.14 44.25 -14.50
CA PRO A 5 -12.06 45.50 -13.76
C PRO A 5 -10.87 46.31 -14.26
N LYS A 6 -11.15 47.55 -14.64
CA LYS A 6 -10.30 48.42 -15.47
C LYS A 6 -9.15 49.08 -14.68
N ASP A 7 -8.78 48.52 -13.53
CA ASP A 7 -7.89 49.15 -12.56
C ASP A 7 -6.63 48.32 -12.28
N LEU A 8 -6.12 47.59 -13.29
CA LEU A 8 -4.70 47.21 -13.32
C LEU A 8 -3.87 48.41 -13.77
N GLN A 9 -3.90 49.50 -12.98
CA GLN A 9 -2.91 50.56 -13.11
C GLN A 9 -1.60 49.97 -12.60
N THR A 10 -0.75 49.47 -13.50
CA THR A 10 0.64 49.18 -13.16
C THR A 10 1.27 50.51 -12.73
N PRO A 11 1.63 50.70 -11.45
CA PRO A 11 2.19 51.96 -11.02
C PRO A 11 3.47 52.22 -11.81
N ARG A 12 3.67 53.47 -12.26
CA ARG A 12 4.98 53.87 -12.79
C ARG A 12 6.01 53.66 -11.67
N PRO A 13 7.29 53.41 -12.00
CA PRO A 13 8.30 53.14 -10.98
C PRO A 13 8.34 54.21 -9.87
N ASP A 14 8.10 55.48 -10.21
CA ASP A 14 8.02 56.59 -9.25
C ASP A 14 6.78 56.48 -8.34
N ASP A 15 5.62 56.11 -8.91
CA ASP A 15 4.36 55.91 -8.19
C ASP A 15 4.47 54.72 -7.20
N ALA A 16 5.23 53.69 -7.56
CA ALA A 16 5.47 52.52 -6.71
C ALA A 16 6.37 52.83 -5.51
N GLN A 17 7.36 53.72 -5.67
CA GLN A 17 8.23 54.16 -4.59
C GLN A 17 7.46 55.02 -3.58
N GLN A 18 6.65 55.97 -4.06
CA GLN A 18 5.80 56.80 -3.21
C GLN A 18 4.82 55.95 -2.39
N LEU A 19 4.16 54.99 -3.04
CA LEU A 19 3.26 54.06 -2.35
C LEU A 19 3.98 53.22 -1.29
N ALA A 20 5.20 52.77 -1.56
CA ALA A 20 6.00 52.02 -0.58
C ALA A 20 6.38 52.89 0.63
N GLU A 21 6.69 54.16 0.42
CA GLU A 21 6.95 55.13 1.49
C GLU A 21 5.70 55.43 2.31
N GLU A 22 4.54 55.61 1.68
CA GLU A 22 3.26 55.83 2.35
C GLU A 22 2.81 54.61 3.18
N ILE A 23 3.08 53.40 2.69
CA ILE A 23 2.82 52.16 3.46
C ILE A 23 3.79 52.04 4.64
N ALA A 24 5.06 52.39 4.45
CA ALA A 24 6.06 52.35 5.52
C ALA A 24 5.84 53.43 6.59
N SER A 25 5.33 54.60 6.22
CA SER A 25 4.94 55.68 7.15
C SER A 25 3.61 55.40 7.87
N GLY A 26 2.85 54.41 7.40
CA GLY A 26 1.53 54.06 7.93
C GLY A 26 0.40 54.98 7.44
N GLU A 27 0.66 55.84 6.46
CA GLU A 27 -0.34 56.68 5.79
C GLU A 27 -1.26 55.84 4.89
N GLN A 28 -0.74 54.74 4.32
CA GLN A 28 -1.52 53.76 3.57
C GLN A 28 -1.45 52.36 4.17
N LYS A 29 -2.58 51.64 4.10
CA LYS A 29 -2.67 50.27 4.61
C LYS A 29 -1.97 49.31 3.65
N ALA A 30 -1.06 48.51 4.17
CA ALA A 30 -0.43 47.44 3.39
C ALA A 30 -1.51 46.47 2.85
N PRO A 31 -1.38 45.99 1.60
CA PRO A 31 -2.28 44.97 1.09
C PRO A 31 -2.18 43.72 1.95
N GLU A 32 -3.32 43.24 2.43
CA GLU A 32 -3.41 41.98 3.18
C GLU A 32 -3.39 40.83 2.18
N VAL A 33 -2.28 40.07 2.17
CA VAL A 33 -2.17 38.87 1.34
C VAL A 33 -2.59 37.67 2.17
N ASN A 34 -3.76 37.09 1.85
CA ASN A 34 -4.15 35.81 2.42
C ASN A 34 -3.44 34.68 1.66
N LEU A 35 -2.47 34.06 2.31
CA LEU A 35 -1.70 32.96 1.73
C LEU A 35 -2.55 31.72 1.45
N ASP A 36 -3.60 31.49 2.24
CA ASP A 36 -4.48 30.33 2.07
C ASP A 36 -5.34 30.48 0.81
N ASP A 37 -5.89 31.67 0.59
CA ASP A 37 -6.67 31.98 -0.63
C ASP A 37 -5.76 31.98 -1.86
N ALA A 38 -4.58 32.63 -1.77
CA ALA A 38 -3.61 32.65 -2.86
C ALA A 38 -3.11 31.25 -3.24
N LEU A 39 -2.94 30.35 -2.24
CA LEU A 39 -2.57 28.97 -2.48
C LEU A 39 -3.72 28.15 -3.08
N ALA A 40 -4.97 28.41 -2.67
CA ALA A 40 -6.15 27.78 -3.24
C ALA A 40 -6.33 28.16 -4.72
N ASP A 41 -6.16 29.44 -5.04
CA ASP A 41 -6.19 29.95 -6.41
C ASP A 41 -5.04 29.36 -7.23
N ALA A 42 -3.81 29.34 -6.70
CA ALA A 42 -2.67 28.74 -7.38
C ALA A 42 -2.92 27.26 -7.72
N LYS A 43 -3.53 26.49 -6.81
CA LYS A 43 -3.95 25.11 -7.08
C LYS A 43 -5.03 25.05 -8.18
N ALA A 44 -5.96 25.99 -8.18
CA ALA A 44 -6.99 26.11 -9.21
C ALA A 44 -6.43 26.52 -10.57
N TYR A 45 -5.19 27.00 -10.69
CA TYR A 45 -4.51 27.27 -11.97
C TYR A 45 -3.35 26.31 -12.28
N SER A 46 -2.96 25.45 -11.34
CA SER A 46 -1.82 24.52 -11.47
C SER A 46 -2.13 23.29 -12.34
N VAL A 47 -3.39 23.05 -12.70
CA VAL A 47 -3.80 21.98 -13.61
C VAL A 47 -4.22 22.59 -14.94
N SER A 48 -3.75 22.00 -16.05
CA SER A 48 -4.23 22.39 -17.38
C SER A 48 -5.71 22.06 -17.53
N GLU A 49 -6.46 22.80 -18.36
CA GLU A 49 -7.89 22.52 -18.57
C GLU A 49 -8.14 21.09 -19.08
N VAL A 50 -7.20 20.54 -19.85
CA VAL A 50 -7.24 19.17 -20.39
C VAL A 50 -7.05 18.10 -19.31
N ASP A 51 -6.30 18.40 -18.25
CA ASP A 51 -6.14 17.49 -17.11
C ASP A 51 -7.37 17.49 -16.20
N ARG A 52 -8.20 18.56 -16.24
CA ARG A 52 -9.47 18.62 -15.47
C ARG A 52 -10.59 17.81 -16.10
N THR A 53 -10.60 17.64 -17.42
CA THR A 53 -11.65 16.93 -18.16
C THR A 53 -11.39 15.43 -18.24
N GLY A 54 -10.18 14.97 -17.93
CA GLY A 54 -9.76 13.57 -18.08
C GLY A 54 -9.42 13.18 -19.52
N GLU A 55 -9.58 14.11 -20.47
CA GLU A 55 -9.31 13.88 -21.90
C GLU A 55 -7.83 13.55 -22.16
N GLY A 56 -6.91 14.09 -21.36
CA GLY A 56 -5.48 13.74 -21.42
C GLY A 56 -5.21 12.27 -21.07
N ALA A 57 -5.94 11.71 -20.11
CA ALA A 57 -5.82 10.31 -19.74
C ALA A 57 -6.41 9.39 -20.82
N GLU A 58 -7.55 9.75 -21.40
CA GLU A 58 -8.16 9.00 -22.51
C GLU A 58 -7.27 9.01 -23.76
N ALA A 59 -6.68 10.16 -24.10
CA ALA A 59 -5.76 10.29 -25.22
C ALA A 59 -4.49 9.44 -25.03
N ALA A 60 -3.94 9.40 -23.82
CA ALA A 60 -2.79 8.57 -23.49
C ALA A 60 -3.11 7.08 -23.59
N VAL A 61 -4.29 6.66 -23.11
CA VAL A 61 -4.77 5.27 -23.22
C VAL A 61 -4.98 4.91 -24.69
N ALA A 62 -5.63 5.77 -25.49
CA ALA A 62 -5.83 5.53 -26.92
C ALA A 62 -4.52 5.45 -27.71
N ALA A 63 -3.51 6.26 -27.36
CA ALA A 63 -2.21 6.24 -28.00
C ALA A 63 -1.37 5.00 -27.64
N THR A 64 -1.55 4.47 -26.43
CA THR A 64 -0.78 3.32 -25.91
C THR A 64 -1.49 1.97 -26.08
N ALA A 65 -2.77 1.99 -26.47
CA ALA A 65 -3.56 0.78 -26.69
C ALA A 65 -2.95 -0.11 -27.80
N PRO A 66 -2.94 -1.45 -27.62
CA PRO A 66 -2.51 -2.38 -28.66
C PRO A 66 -3.39 -2.26 -29.91
N LYS A 67 -2.78 -2.09 -31.08
CA LYS A 67 -3.48 -1.99 -32.38
C LYS A 67 -3.97 -3.34 -32.92
N LEU A 68 -3.59 -4.43 -32.27
CA LEU A 68 -3.89 -5.80 -32.67
C LEU A 68 -4.63 -6.49 -31.52
N GLU A 69 -5.54 -7.40 -31.86
CA GLU A 69 -6.25 -8.20 -30.87
C GLU A 69 -5.24 -9.02 -30.04
N VAL A 70 -5.19 -8.75 -28.74
CA VAL A 70 -4.38 -9.53 -27.81
C VAL A 70 -5.22 -10.73 -27.36
N PRO A 71 -4.80 -11.98 -27.65
CA PRO A 71 -5.53 -13.14 -27.21
C PRO A 71 -5.52 -13.19 -25.67
N LYS A 72 -6.71 -13.24 -25.08
CA LYS A 72 -6.87 -13.39 -23.64
C LYS A 72 -6.50 -14.83 -23.26
N ALA A 73 -5.62 -15.01 -22.29
CA ALA A 73 -5.29 -16.34 -21.78
C ALA A 73 -6.54 -16.96 -21.13
N GLU A 74 -6.92 -18.15 -21.57
CA GLU A 74 -7.99 -18.92 -20.95
C GLU A 74 -7.47 -19.58 -19.66
N PRO A 75 -8.19 -19.44 -18.53
CA PRO A 75 -7.81 -20.11 -17.30
C PRO A 75 -8.12 -21.60 -17.42
N THR A 76 -7.09 -22.43 -17.64
CA THR A 76 -7.20 -23.89 -17.56
C THR A 76 -6.95 -24.36 -16.14
N THR A 77 -7.89 -25.11 -15.57
CA THR A 77 -7.70 -25.85 -14.32
C THR A 77 -6.78 -27.05 -14.58
N LEU A 78 -5.60 -27.03 -13.95
CA LEU A 78 -4.69 -28.18 -13.92
C LEU A 78 -5.16 -29.14 -12.83
N GLU A 79 -5.77 -30.25 -13.24
CA GLU A 79 -5.99 -31.40 -12.36
C GLU A 79 -4.72 -32.27 -12.38
N THR A 80 -3.98 -32.26 -11.27
CA THR A 80 -2.81 -33.13 -11.10
C THR A 80 -3.23 -34.42 -10.40
N GLU A 81 -2.94 -35.55 -11.00
CA GLU A 81 -3.03 -36.83 -10.29
C GLU A 81 -1.98 -36.89 -9.16
N PRO A 82 -2.31 -37.49 -8.00
CA PRO A 82 -1.33 -37.67 -6.94
C PRO A 82 -0.19 -38.56 -7.44
N THR A 83 0.99 -37.97 -7.61
CA THR A 83 2.19 -38.63 -8.16
C THR A 83 2.89 -39.58 -7.19
N GLY A 84 2.36 -39.73 -5.97
CA GLY A 84 2.97 -40.52 -4.92
C GLY A 84 1.95 -41.29 -4.10
N ASN A 85 2.28 -42.54 -3.77
CA ASN A 85 1.53 -43.34 -2.82
C ASN A 85 2.08 -43.10 -1.40
N PRO A 86 1.32 -42.45 -0.49
CA PRO A 86 1.77 -42.21 0.88
C PRO A 86 2.07 -43.48 1.68
N ASP A 87 1.53 -44.63 1.29
CA ASP A 87 1.80 -45.91 1.94
C ASP A 87 3.24 -46.40 1.70
N GLN A 88 3.86 -46.04 0.57
CA GLN A 88 5.25 -46.39 0.28
C GLN A 88 6.22 -45.71 1.27
N TYR A 89 5.93 -44.46 1.67
CA TYR A 89 6.70 -43.79 2.71
C TYR A 89 6.53 -44.45 4.08
N ARG A 90 5.32 -44.96 4.38
CA ARG A 90 5.05 -45.69 5.63
C ARG A 90 5.77 -47.03 5.68
N GLU A 91 5.89 -47.73 4.55
CA GLU A 91 6.64 -48.99 4.47
C GLU A 91 8.14 -48.76 4.64
N MET A 92 8.74 -47.80 3.93
CA MET A 92 10.16 -47.46 4.11
C MET A 92 10.49 -46.98 5.53
N ALA A 93 9.56 -46.28 6.19
CA ALA A 93 9.75 -45.84 7.58
C ALA A 93 9.83 -47.01 8.56
N LYS A 94 9.12 -48.12 8.30
CA LYS A 94 9.22 -49.34 9.10
C LYS A 94 10.58 -50.04 8.92
N ASP A 95 11.17 -49.92 7.74
CA ASP A 95 12.49 -50.49 7.45
C ASP A 95 13.64 -49.67 8.07
N LEU A 96 13.48 -48.36 8.17
CA LEU A 96 14.47 -47.45 8.77
C LEU A 96 14.52 -47.57 10.30
N HIS A 97 13.41 -47.89 10.94
CA HIS A 97 13.35 -48.24 12.36
C HIS A 97 12.88 -49.69 12.50
N PRO A 98 13.76 -50.70 12.40
CA PRO A 98 13.38 -52.03 12.83
C PRO A 98 12.93 -51.90 14.28
N THR A 99 11.64 -52.16 14.52
CA THR A 99 11.08 -52.21 15.87
C THR A 99 12.06 -53.02 16.72
N PRO A 100 12.67 -52.46 17.78
CA PRO A 100 13.40 -53.30 18.69
C PRO A 100 12.36 -54.29 19.23
N ALA A 101 12.52 -55.56 18.89
CA ALA A 101 12.02 -56.61 19.75
C ALA A 101 12.54 -56.28 21.15
N ASP A 102 11.61 -56.23 22.12
CA ASP A 102 11.85 -55.87 23.51
C ASP A 102 11.87 -54.37 23.83
N THR A 103 10.77 -53.67 23.58
CA THR A 103 10.33 -52.68 24.57
C THR A 103 9.91 -53.45 25.82
N THR A 104 10.81 -53.58 26.79
CA THR A 104 10.51 -54.10 28.12
C THR A 104 9.37 -53.28 28.73
N SER A 105 8.14 -53.79 28.60
CA SER A 105 6.97 -53.22 29.23
C SER A 105 7.21 -53.17 30.73
N VAL A 106 7.05 -52.00 31.34
CA VAL A 106 7.00 -51.87 32.80
C VAL A 106 5.83 -52.74 33.26
N SER A 107 6.11 -53.83 33.96
CA SER A 107 5.06 -54.68 34.52
C SER A 107 4.38 -53.95 35.67
N ASP A 108 3.08 -54.20 35.86
CA ASP A 108 2.31 -53.63 36.97
C ASP A 108 2.96 -53.94 38.33
N ASP A 109 3.66 -55.07 38.45
CA ASP A 109 4.45 -55.43 39.63
C ASP A 109 5.58 -54.42 39.93
N LEU A 110 6.26 -53.90 38.91
CA LEU A 110 7.29 -52.86 39.09
C LEU A 110 6.68 -51.54 39.53
N LEU A 111 5.51 -51.20 39.00
CA LEU A 111 4.76 -50.00 39.39
C LEU A 111 4.26 -50.09 40.84
N GLN A 112 3.70 -51.24 41.22
CA GLN A 112 3.21 -51.47 42.58
C GLN A 112 4.35 -51.46 43.60
N LYS A 113 5.50 -52.06 43.27
CA LYS A 113 6.69 -52.06 44.12
C LYS A 113 7.31 -50.67 44.28
N ALA A 114 7.25 -49.82 43.26
CA ALA A 114 7.69 -48.43 43.34
C ALA A 114 6.76 -47.60 44.24
N LEU A 115 5.44 -47.84 44.16
CA LEU A 115 4.44 -47.18 45.01
C LEU A 115 4.61 -47.56 46.49
N GLU A 116 4.79 -48.83 46.82
CA GLU A 116 5.05 -49.26 48.20
C GLU A 116 6.33 -48.65 48.78
N LYS A 117 7.41 -48.56 47.99
CA LYS A 117 8.68 -47.97 48.44
C LYS A 117 8.64 -46.44 48.53
N GLY A 118 7.71 -45.81 47.83
CA GLY A 118 7.54 -44.35 47.81
C GLY A 118 6.61 -43.81 48.88
N GLN A 119 5.84 -44.66 49.56
CA GLN A 119 5.03 -44.21 50.70
C GLN A 119 5.92 -44.05 51.95
N PRO A 120 5.95 -42.85 52.58
CA PRO A 120 6.63 -42.69 53.85
C PRO A 120 5.93 -43.55 54.89
N GLY A 121 6.68 -44.41 55.59
CA GLY A 121 6.15 -45.20 56.69
C GLY A 121 5.53 -44.28 57.74
N SER A 122 4.31 -44.62 58.16
CA SER A 122 3.55 -43.94 59.24
C SER A 122 4.40 -43.64 60.47
#